data_AF-A0A3D3HLU6-F1
#
_entry.id   AF-A0A3D3HLU6-F1
#
_cell.length_a   1.000
_cell.length_b   1.000
_cell.length_c   1.000
_cell.angle_alpha   90.00
_cell.angle_beta   90.00
_cell.angle_gamma   90.00
#
_symmetry.space_group_name_H-M   'P 1'
#
loop_
_entity.id
_entity.type
_entity.pdbx_description
1 polymer ?
#
loop_
_entity_poly.entity_id
_entity_poly.type
_entity_poly.pdbx_seq_one_letter_code
_entity_poly.pdbx_strand_id
1 'polypeptide(L)'
;MTEQLLPLLEQQLSHLQSLHQVMKNEELLLGYARVPQSPYQEATEQKRFLVAAIGHNETHRLQLEQESGICPPYEDDEGIHFVWNSIKDLTILLKEMNYRNHQMLKLHMQMNQERLDFMKKHNNQATYGADGQESGSRLLGKKIIV
;
A
#
# COMPACT_ATOMS: atom_id res chain seq x y z
N MET A 1 29.46 18.10 14.18
CA MET A 1 28.93 17.00 13.34
C MET A 1 27.56 16.49 13.82
N THR A 2 27.12 16.81 15.04
CA THR A 2 25.75 16.58 15.52
C THR A 2 24.70 17.52 14.89
N GLU A 3 25.10 18.70 14.41
CA GLU A 3 24.20 19.68 13.77
C GLU A 3 23.52 19.20 12.47
N GLN A 4 24.05 18.17 11.79
CA GLN A 4 23.44 17.63 10.57
C GLN A 4 22.47 16.48 10.84
N LEU A 5 22.53 15.88 12.04
CA LEU A 5 21.68 14.75 12.40
C LEU A 5 20.26 15.21 12.74
N LEU A 6 20.13 16.32 13.48
CA LEU A 6 18.84 16.89 13.88
C LEU A 6 17.94 17.28 12.69
N PRO A 7 18.39 18.05 11.68
CA PRO A 7 17.56 18.36 10.51
C PRO A 7 17.20 17.12 9.69
N LEU A 8 18.07 16.10 9.67
CA LEU A 8 17.80 14.84 8.99
C LEU A 8 16.68 14.04 9.69
N LEU A 9 16.72 13.96 11.03
CA LEU A 9 15.65 13.33 11.81
C LEU A 9 14.33 14.10 11.70
N GLU A 10 14.35 15.42 11.71
CA GLU A 10 13.14 16.24 11.50
C GLU A 10 12.54 16.02 10.11
N GLN A 11 13.37 15.91 9.07
CA GLN A 11 12.91 15.55 7.73
C GLN A 11 12.31 14.15 7.70
N GLN A 12 12.92 13.17 8.37
CA GLN A 12 12.38 11.82 8.50
C GLN A 12 11.02 11.82 9.22
N LEU A 13 10.86 12.61 10.28
CA LEU A 13 9.61 12.77 11.01
C LEU A 13 8.52 13.39 10.13
N SER A 14 8.84 14.44 9.36
CA SER A 14 7.92 15.05 8.40
C SER A 14 7.46 14.07 7.32
N HIS A 15 8.39 13.25 6.80
CA HIS A 15 8.06 12.20 5.84
C HIS A 15 7.15 11.11 6.46
N LEU A 16 7.38 10.72 7.72
CA LEU A 16 6.52 9.76 8.43
C LEU A 16 5.12 10.32 8.69
N GLN A 17 5.00 11.59 9.06
CA GLN A 17 3.70 12.26 9.23
C GLN A 17 2.93 12.33 7.90
N SER A 18 3.63 12.64 6.81
CA SER A 18 3.04 12.64 5.46
C SER A 18 2.58 11.23 5.06
N LEU A 19 3.38 10.21 5.35
CA LEU A 19 3.04 8.80 5.10
C LEU A 19 1.82 8.37 5.90
N HIS A 20 1.69 8.82 7.16
CA HIS A 20 0.53 8.55 8.00
C HIS A 20 -0.75 9.12 7.40
N GLN A 21 -0.70 10.33 6.84
CA GLN A 21 -1.84 10.94 6.16
C GLN A 21 -2.22 10.17 4.87
N VAL A 22 -1.23 9.76 4.07
CA VAL A 22 -1.47 8.95 2.86
C VAL A 22 -2.10 7.61 3.21
N MET A 23 -1.61 6.91 4.24
CA MET A 23 -2.18 5.64 4.67
C MET A 23 -3.61 5.76 5.25
N LYS A 24 -3.94 6.87 5.93
CA LYS A 24 -5.32 7.16 6.33
C LYS A 24 -6.23 7.35 5.12
N ASN A 25 -5.75 8.05 4.10
CA ASN A 25 -6.49 8.20 2.85
C ASN A 25 -6.66 6.83 2.16
N GLU A 26 -5.65 5.96 2.15
CA GLU A 26 -5.78 4.58 1.66
C GLU A 26 -6.88 3.80 2.43
N GLU A 27 -6.90 3.89 3.77
CA GLU A 27 -7.93 3.22 4.59
C GLU A 27 -9.34 3.70 4.22
N LEU A 28 -9.53 5.02 4.05
CA LEU A 28 -10.81 5.59 3.61
C LEU A 28 -11.20 5.10 2.22
N LEU A 29 -10.25 5.05 1.27
CA LEU A 29 -10.47 4.56 -0.10
C LEU A 29 -10.85 3.07 -0.14
N LEU A 30 -10.28 2.26 0.77
CA LEU A 30 -10.62 0.85 0.93
C LEU A 30 -11.97 0.65 1.65
N GLY A 31 -12.44 1.64 2.40
CA GLY A 31 -13.75 1.63 3.07
C GLY A 31 -14.95 1.79 2.12
N TYR A 32 -14.75 2.22 0.87
CA TYR A 32 -15.82 2.29 -0.11
C TYR A 32 -16.25 0.91 -0.62
N ALA A 33 -17.53 0.77 -0.96
CA ALA A 33 -18.10 -0.49 -1.49
C ALA A 33 -17.44 -0.98 -2.80
N ARG A 34 -16.81 -0.08 -3.56
CA ARG A 34 -15.94 -0.38 -4.69
C ARG A 34 -14.72 0.52 -4.59
N VAL A 35 -13.53 -0.09 -4.51
CA VAL A 35 -12.27 0.64 -4.42
C VAL A 35 -12.05 1.43 -5.72
N PRO A 36 -11.97 2.77 -5.67
CA PRO A 36 -11.74 3.59 -6.86
C PRO A 36 -10.28 3.43 -7.32
N GLN A 37 -10.09 2.87 -8.52
CA GLN A 37 -8.76 2.46 -9.00
C GLN A 37 -7.77 3.62 -9.16
N SER A 38 -8.20 4.75 -9.72
CA SER A 38 -7.33 5.92 -9.96
C SER A 38 -6.76 6.55 -8.68
N PRO A 39 -7.59 7.02 -7.71
CA PRO A 39 -7.06 7.61 -6.48
C PRO A 39 -6.34 6.60 -5.58
N TYR A 40 -6.69 5.31 -5.67
CA TYR A 40 -5.96 4.26 -4.94
C TYR A 40 -4.56 4.04 -5.50
N GLN A 41 -4.39 4.06 -6.82
CA GLN A 41 -3.08 3.96 -7.47
C GLN A 41 -2.20 5.17 -7.11
N GLU A 42 -2.76 6.38 -7.14
CA GLU A 42 -2.03 7.59 -6.76
C GLU A 42 -1.55 7.53 -5.29
N ALA A 43 -2.43 7.14 -4.36
CA ALA A 43 -2.06 6.97 -2.95
C ALA A 43 -0.98 5.89 -2.77
N THR A 44 -1.06 4.79 -3.52
CA THR A 44 -0.06 3.71 -3.49
C THR A 44 1.31 4.17 -3.98
N GLU A 45 1.36 4.95 -5.07
CA GLU A 45 2.61 5.51 -5.59
C GLU A 45 3.24 6.53 -4.63
N GLN A 46 2.42 7.40 -4.03
CA GLN A 46 2.87 8.35 -2.99
C GLN A 46 3.48 7.61 -1.79
N LYS A 47 2.80 6.56 -1.31
CA LYS A 47 3.32 5.68 -0.25
C LYS A 47 4.65 5.03 -0.64
N ARG A 48 4.77 4.55 -1.88
CA ARG A 48 6.02 3.92 -2.37
C ARG A 48 7.18 4.92 -2.39
N PHE A 49 6.93 6.15 -2.85
CA PHE A 49 7.91 7.21 -2.85
C PHE A 49 8.37 7.57 -1.43
N LEU A 50 7.42 7.75 -0.50
CA LEU A 50 7.72 8.09 0.90
C LEU A 50 8.49 6.98 1.62
N VAL A 51 8.13 5.71 1.40
CA VAL A 51 8.87 4.57 1.96
C VAL A 51 10.29 4.50 1.42
N ALA A 52 10.49 4.76 0.12
CA ALA A 52 11.84 4.81 -0.47
C ALA A 52 12.67 5.97 0.12
N ALA A 53 12.06 7.15 0.30
CA ALA A 53 12.70 8.29 0.94
C ALA A 53 13.10 8.01 2.39
N ILE A 54 12.21 7.37 3.18
CA ILE A 54 12.50 6.94 4.56
C ILE A 54 13.64 5.92 4.58
N GLY A 55 13.64 4.93 3.68
CA GLY A 55 14.72 3.94 3.59
C GLY A 55 16.07 4.53 3.23
N HIS A 56 16.10 5.54 2.35
CA HIS A 56 17.32 6.28 2.04
C HIS A 56 17.82 7.08 3.26
N ASN A 57 16.91 7.75 3.98
CA ASN A 57 17.23 8.51 5.18
C ASN A 57 17.79 7.62 6.31
N GLU A 58 17.19 6.44 6.49
CA GLU A 58 17.67 5.43 7.44
C GLU A 58 19.08 4.94 7.10
N THR A 59 19.35 4.69 5.81
CA THR A 59 20.67 4.27 5.34
C THR A 59 21.71 5.36 5.58
N HIS A 60 21.35 6.61 5.32
CA HIS A 60 22.20 7.77 5.59
C HIS A 60 22.47 7.95 7.09
N ARG A 61 21.47 7.68 7.95
CA ARG A 61 21.67 7.67 9.41
C ARG A 61 22.64 6.59 9.85
N LEU A 62 22.49 5.35 9.35
CA LEU A 62 23.41 4.24 9.66
C LEU A 62 24.86 4.54 9.22
N GLN A 63 25.03 5.24 8.10
CA GLN A 63 26.36 5.68 7.64
C GLN A 63 26.96 6.71 8.60
N LEU A 64 26.19 7.74 8.98
CA LEU A 64 26.63 8.74 9.96
C LEU A 64 26.93 8.14 11.34
N GLU A 65 26.16 7.14 11.78
CA GLU A 65 26.42 6.38 13.01
C GLU A 65 27.74 5.62 12.95
N GLN A 66 28.03 4.97 11.81
CA GLN A 66 29.32 4.28 11.60
C GLN A 66 30.50 5.26 11.55
N GLU A 67 30.34 6.40 10.88
CA GLU A 67 31.39 7.42 10.75
C GLU A 67 31.66 8.15 12.07
N SER A 68 30.62 8.36 12.89
CA SER A 68 30.73 9.11 14.16
C SER A 68 30.92 8.21 15.38
N GLY A 69 30.68 6.90 15.28
CA GLY A 69 30.74 5.97 16.40
C GLY A 69 29.67 6.19 17.47
N ILE A 70 28.60 6.91 17.14
CA ILE A 70 27.52 7.26 18.06
C ILE A 70 26.37 6.28 17.83
N CYS A 71 25.91 5.61 18.88
CA CYS A 71 24.79 4.68 18.84
C CYS A 71 23.54 5.28 19.51
N PRO A 72 22.32 4.96 19.03
CA PRO A 72 21.11 5.18 19.82
C PRO A 72 21.23 4.42 21.15
N PRO A 73 20.90 5.03 22.30
CA PRO A 73 19.83 6.00 22.46
C PRO A 73 20.28 7.46 22.66
N TYR A 74 21.28 7.96 21.90
CA TYR A 74 21.62 9.40 21.81
C TYR A 74 21.47 10.18 23.15
N GLU A 75 21.93 9.59 24.26
CA GLU A 75 21.61 10.06 25.61
C GLU A 75 22.22 11.44 25.93
N ASP A 76 23.22 11.84 25.14
CA ASP A 76 23.89 13.13 25.23
C ASP A 76 23.03 14.32 24.77
N ASP A 77 21.94 14.10 24.01
CA ASP A 77 21.10 15.19 23.50
C ASP A 77 19.60 14.85 23.67
N GLU A 78 18.97 15.46 24.67
CA GLU A 78 17.54 15.28 24.98
C GLU A 78 16.62 15.61 23.79
N GLY A 79 17.01 16.56 22.93
CA GLY A 79 16.24 16.96 21.76
C GLY A 79 16.24 15.87 20.68
N ILE A 80 17.42 15.33 20.37
CA ILE A 80 17.56 14.22 19.41
C ILE A 80 16.87 12.97 19.95
N HIS A 81 17.01 12.67 21.25
CA HIS A 81 16.36 11.54 21.89
C HIS A 81 14.82 11.62 21.80
N PHE A 82 14.24 12.80 22.00
CA PHE A 82 12.78 13.01 21.87
C PHE A 82 12.27 12.77 20.44
N VAL A 83 12.97 13.34 19.44
CA VAL A 83 12.61 13.16 18.02
C VAL A 83 12.75 11.69 17.63
N TRP A 84 13.78 11.01 18.13
CA TRP A 84 14.01 9.59 17.87
C TRP A 84 12.90 8.69 18.41
N ASN A 85 12.44 8.93 19.64
CA ASN A 85 11.30 8.20 20.20
C ASN A 85 10.01 8.47 19.40
N SER A 86 9.79 9.73 19.00
CA SER A 86 8.63 10.08 18.15
C SER A 86 8.64 9.35 16.81
N ILE A 87 9.81 9.22 16.16
CA ILE A 87 10.00 8.44 14.92
C ILE A 87 9.69 6.95 15.16
N LYS A 88 10.16 6.38 16.27
CA LYS A 88 9.89 4.97 16.62
C LYS A 88 8.40 4.72 16.82
N ASP A 89 7.73 5.56 17.61
CA ASP A 89 6.30 5.44 17.90
C ASP A 89 5.47 5.57 16.62
N LEU A 90 5.77 6.55 15.78
CA LEU A 90 5.13 6.71 14.47
C LEU A 90 5.36 5.49 13.57
N THR A 91 6.55 4.92 13.56
CA THR A 91 6.87 3.74 12.75
C THR A 91 6.08 2.51 13.19
N ILE A 92 5.90 2.32 14.50
CA ILE A 92 5.08 1.23 15.05
C ILE A 92 3.61 1.42 14.62
N LEU A 93 3.07 2.63 14.77
CA LEU A 93 1.70 2.95 14.34
C LEU A 93 1.49 2.73 12.83
N LEU A 94 2.44 3.19 12.01
CA LEU A 94 2.40 3.00 10.56
C LEU A 94 2.44 1.51 10.16
N LYS A 95 3.22 0.71 10.88
CA LYS A 95 3.28 -0.74 10.65
C LYS A 95 1.93 -1.40 10.94
N GLU A 96 1.27 -1.03 12.03
CA GLU A 96 -0.06 -1.55 12.39
C GLU A 96 -1.11 -1.13 11.35
N MET A 97 -1.12 0.13 10.95
CA MET A 97 -2.06 0.64 9.95
C MET A 97 -1.84 -0.01 8.57
N ASN A 98 -0.59 -0.25 8.17
CA ASN A 98 -0.28 -0.99 6.94
C ASN A 98 -0.78 -2.44 7.01
N TYR A 99 -0.64 -3.09 8.17
CA TYR A 99 -1.15 -4.43 8.38
C TYR A 99 -2.69 -4.48 8.25
N ARG A 100 -3.40 -3.50 8.83
CA ARG A 100 -4.85 -3.35 8.68
C ARG A 100 -5.27 -3.14 7.22
N ASN A 101 -4.62 -2.22 6.51
CA ASN A 101 -4.90 -1.96 5.09
C ASN A 101 -4.70 -3.23 4.24
N HIS A 102 -3.65 -4.00 4.53
CA HIS A 102 -3.41 -5.29 3.87
C HIS A 102 -4.49 -6.33 4.15
N GLN A 103 -4.97 -6.43 5.39
CA GLN A 103 -6.08 -7.33 5.73
C GLN A 103 -7.37 -6.96 4.99
N MET A 104 -7.70 -5.67 4.93
CA MET A 104 -8.89 -5.19 4.22
C MET A 104 -8.79 -5.47 2.71
N LEU A 105 -7.64 -5.25 2.10
CA LEU A 105 -7.40 -5.57 0.69
C LEU A 105 -7.53 -7.06 0.38
N LYS A 106 -7.02 -7.93 1.27
CA LYS A 106 -7.21 -9.39 1.15
C LYS A 106 -8.69 -9.78 1.18
N LEU A 107 -9.47 -9.18 2.07
CA LEU A 107 -10.91 -9.43 2.15
C LEU A 107 -11.62 -9.02 0.86
N HIS A 108 -11.30 -7.84 0.32
CA HIS A 108 -11.84 -7.38 -0.96
C HIS A 108 -11.49 -8.33 -2.12
N MET A 109 -10.25 -8.81 -2.17
CA MET A 109 -9.82 -9.78 -3.18
C MET A 109 -10.59 -11.11 -3.04
N GLN A 110 -10.78 -11.60 -1.82
CA GLN A 110 -11.55 -12.81 -1.55
C GLN A 110 -13.01 -12.65 -2.00
N MET A 111 -13.68 -11.58 -1.59
CA MET A 111 -15.07 -11.31 -1.99
C MET A 111 -15.23 -11.14 -3.50
N ASN A 112 -14.26 -10.49 -4.16
CA ASN A 112 -14.26 -10.36 -5.62
C ASN A 112 -14.08 -11.72 -6.31
N GLN A 113 -13.22 -12.59 -5.79
CA GLN A 113 -13.02 -13.93 -6.31
C GLN A 113 -14.29 -14.77 -6.16
N GLU A 114 -14.93 -14.76 -4.98
CA GLU A 114 -16.20 -15.45 -4.73
C GLU A 114 -17.32 -14.96 -5.67
N ARG A 115 -17.40 -13.64 -5.90
CA ARG A 115 -18.34 -13.06 -6.87
C ARG A 115 -18.05 -13.54 -8.30
N LEU A 116 -16.79 -13.56 -8.72
CA LEU A 116 -16.41 -14.07 -10.04
C LEU A 116 -16.73 -15.56 -10.20
N ASP A 117 -16.49 -16.37 -9.17
CA ASP A 117 -16.78 -17.80 -9.19
C ASP A 117 -18.29 -18.07 -9.21
N PHE A 118 -19.08 -17.30 -8.46
CA PHE A 118 -20.54 -17.32 -8.54
C PHE A 118 -21.04 -16.94 -9.94
N MET A 119 -20.53 -15.84 -10.51
CA MET A 119 -20.90 -15.42 -11.87
C MET A 119 -20.50 -16.45 -12.93
N LYS A 120 -19.32 -17.07 -12.84
CA LYS A 120 -18.89 -18.15 -13.75
C LYS A 120 -19.80 -19.38 -13.64
N LYS A 121 -20.16 -19.78 -12.42
CA LYS A 121 -21.04 -20.93 -12.17
C LYS A 121 -22.45 -20.72 -12.74
N HIS A 122 -22.98 -19.50 -12.64
CA HIS A 122 -24.30 -19.16 -13.20
C HIS A 122 -24.29 -18.83 -14.70
N ASN A 123 -23.21 -18.27 -15.24
CA ASN A 123 -23.07 -18.04 -16.68
C ASN A 123 -22.98 -19.36 -17.47
N ASN A 124 -22.49 -20.43 -16.84
CA ASN A 124 -22.44 -21.77 -17.43
C ASN A 124 -23.72 -22.59 -17.20
N GLN A 125 -24.70 -22.09 -16.45
CA GLN A 125 -26.06 -22.66 -16.39
C GLN A 125 -26.88 -22.20 -17.61
N ALA A 126 -26.42 -22.55 -18.81
CA ALA A 126 -27.29 -22.65 -19.98
C ALA A 126 -28.13 -23.93 -19.84
N THR A 127 -28.99 -24.00 -18.82
CA THR A 127 -29.76 -25.21 -18.48
C THR A 127 -31.08 -25.21 -19.24
N TYR A 128 -31.00 -25.23 -20.58
CA TYR A 128 -32.10 -25.28 -21.55
C TYR A 128 -32.78 -23.93 -21.85
N GLY A 129 -32.70 -23.49 -23.11
CA GLY A 129 -33.63 -22.49 -23.63
C GLY A 129 -35.05 -23.08 -23.68
N ALA A 130 -36.09 -22.23 -23.66
CA ALA A 130 -37.50 -22.64 -23.69
C ALA A 130 -37.90 -23.50 -24.91
N ASP A 131 -37.01 -23.67 -25.90
CA ASP A 131 -37.19 -24.46 -27.12
C ASP A 131 -36.29 -25.73 -27.17
N GLY A 132 -35.48 -26.02 -26.14
CA GLY A 132 -34.68 -27.25 -26.08
C GLY A 132 -33.55 -27.38 -27.12
N GLN A 133 -33.12 -26.28 -27.75
CA GLN A 133 -32.00 -26.28 -28.70
C GLN A 133 -30.73 -25.71 -28.06
N GLU A 134 -29.69 -26.53 -27.97
CA GLU A 134 -28.34 -26.12 -27.56
C GLU A 134 -27.67 -25.29 -28.66
N SER A 135 -27.48 -23.99 -28.43
CA SER A 135 -26.66 -23.17 -29.34
C SER A 135 -25.18 -23.33 -28.98
N GLY A 136 -24.61 -24.47 -29.35
CA GLY A 136 -23.16 -24.58 -29.51
C GLY A 136 -22.73 -23.62 -30.61
N SER A 137 -22.18 -22.46 -30.22
CA SER A 137 -21.67 -21.48 -31.19
C SER A 137 -20.51 -22.10 -31.95
N ARG A 138 -20.81 -22.54 -33.17
CA ARG A 138 -19.85 -23.00 -34.17
C ARG A 138 -18.79 -21.92 -34.38
N LEU A 139 -17.55 -22.28 -34.09
CA LEU A 139 -16.36 -21.76 -34.76
C LEU A 139 -16.58 -21.84 -36.28
N LEU A 140 -17.01 -20.74 -36.91
CA LEU A 140 -17.05 -20.62 -38.37
C LEU A 140 -16.14 -19.48 -38.79
N GLY A 141 -14.85 -19.79 -38.90
CA GLY A 141 -13.96 -19.03 -39.75
C GLY A 141 -14.43 -19.14 -41.20
N LYS A 142 -14.57 -17.99 -41.87
CA LYS A 142 -14.30 -17.81 -43.30
C LYS A 142 -14.35 -16.31 -43.62
N LYS A 143 -13.21 -15.81 -44.09
CA LYS A 143 -13.00 -14.47 -44.67
C LYS A 143 -14.12 -14.13 -45.65
N ILE A 144 -14.63 -12.90 -45.59
CA ILE A 144 -15.26 -12.25 -46.73
C ILE A 144 -14.36 -11.08 -47.11
N ILE A 145 -13.74 -11.21 -48.28
CA ILE A 145 -13.14 -10.14 -49.07
C ILE A 145 -14.17 -9.84 -50.15
N VAL A 146 -14.67 -8.60 -50.22
CA VAL A 146 -15.14 -7.91 -51.43
C VAL A 146 -14.82 -6.43 -51.24
#